data_AF-A0A4R0MIV0-F1
#
_entry.id   AF-A0A4R0MIV0-F1
#
_cell.length_a   1.000
_cell.length_b   1.000
_cell.length_c   1.000
_cell.angle_alpha   90.00
_cell.angle_beta   90.00
_cell.angle_gamma   90.00
#
_symmetry.space_group_name_H-M   'P 1'
#
loop_
_entity.id
_entity.type
_entity.pdbx_description
1 polymer ?
#
loop_
_entity_poly.entity_id
_entity_poly.type
_entity_poly.pdbx_seq_one_letter_code
_entity_poly.pdbx_strand_id
1 'polypeptide(L)'
;MKKLLMLLLLVFTVTAVHAQKTVVYQQMSPRLNKKTVEGIITETYVTQRKGLTFIWFRLGNDTLVHVWKKHLDTTKMKVGAKTTFRSIKRLQGNLWRKEKSEIPLPPKAN
;
A
#
# COMPACT_ATOMS: atom_id res chain seq x y z
N MET A 1 -29.35 -16.50 -44.44
CA MET A 1 -29.24 -16.50 -42.96
C MET A 1 -27.93 -17.15 -42.49
N LYS A 2 -26.76 -16.60 -42.84
CA LYS A 2 -25.44 -17.17 -42.46
C LYS A 2 -24.47 -16.16 -41.84
N LYS A 3 -24.77 -14.86 -41.93
CA LYS A 3 -23.88 -13.78 -41.46
C LYS A 3 -24.23 -13.24 -40.07
N LEU A 4 -25.36 -13.66 -39.49
CA LEU A 4 -25.79 -13.21 -38.15
C LEU A 4 -25.12 -14.01 -37.02
N LEU A 5 -24.69 -15.24 -37.29
CA LEU A 5 -24.10 -16.12 -36.29
C LEU A 5 -22.64 -15.76 -35.95
N MET A 6 -21.96 -15.02 -36.83
CA MET A 6 -20.55 -14.65 -36.64
C MET A 6 -20.38 -13.45 -35.70
N LEU A 7 -21.43 -12.66 -35.45
CA LEU A 7 -21.38 -11.47 -34.60
C LEU A 7 -21.55 -11.78 -33.10
N LEU A 8 -21.97 -13.01 -32.75
CA LEU A 8 -22.21 -13.41 -31.34
C LEU A 8 -20.96 -13.92 -30.62
N LEU A 9 -19.82 -14.03 -31.32
CA LEU A 9 -18.54 -14.50 -30.78
C LEU A 9 -17.67 -13.37 -30.24
N LEU A 10 -18.29 -12.25 -29.79
CA LEU A 10 -17.62 -11.33 -28.88
C LEU A 10 -17.59 -11.99 -27.50
N VAL A 11 -16.72 -12.98 -27.36
CA VAL A 11 -16.36 -13.60 -26.09
C VAL A 11 -15.81 -12.48 -25.23
N PHE A 12 -16.64 -11.99 -24.30
CA PHE A 12 -16.21 -11.21 -23.16
C PHE A 12 -15.23 -12.07 -22.39
N THR A 13 -13.94 -11.98 -22.74
CA THR A 13 -12.87 -12.41 -21.85
C THR A 13 -12.87 -11.40 -20.71
N VAL A 14 -13.77 -11.60 -19.75
CA VAL A 14 -13.63 -11.03 -18.42
C VAL A 14 -12.39 -11.71 -17.86
N THR A 15 -11.22 -11.13 -18.14
CA THR A 15 -10.02 -11.50 -17.40
C THR A 15 -10.35 -11.14 -15.97
N ALA A 16 -10.66 -12.14 -15.15
CA ALA A 16 -10.72 -11.98 -13.72
C ALA A 16 -9.37 -11.39 -13.33
N VAL A 17 -9.34 -10.08 -13.04
CA VAL A 17 -8.16 -9.42 -12.51
C VAL A 17 -7.95 -10.07 -11.15
N HIS A 18 -7.13 -11.12 -11.15
CA HIS A 18 -6.75 -11.84 -9.95
C HIS A 18 -6.11 -10.78 -9.06
N ALA A 19 -6.79 -10.42 -7.97
CA ALA A 19 -6.31 -9.40 -7.05
C ALA A 19 -4.92 -9.83 -6.57
N GLN A 20 -3.87 -9.18 -7.09
CA GLN A 20 -2.50 -9.50 -6.71
C GLN A 20 -2.36 -9.28 -5.21
N LYS A 21 -1.90 -10.32 -4.51
CA LYS A 21 -1.72 -10.29 -3.06
C LYS A 21 -0.71 -9.21 -2.70
N THR A 22 -1.19 -8.14 -2.07
CA THR A 22 -0.34 -7.01 -1.68
C THR A 22 0.73 -7.45 -0.69
N VAL A 23 1.98 -7.18 -1.02
CA VAL A 23 3.16 -7.40 -0.18
C VAL A 23 3.37 -6.17 0.67
N VAL A 24 3.46 -6.38 1.98
CA VAL A 24 3.49 -5.29 2.96
C VAL A 24 4.82 -5.33 3.71
N TYR A 25 5.44 -4.18 3.82
CA TYR A 25 6.70 -3.98 4.51
C TYR A 25 6.56 -2.89 5.59
N GLN A 26 7.42 -2.98 6.60
CA GLN A 26 7.69 -1.90 7.54
C GLN A 26 9.15 -1.49 7.41
N GLN A 27 9.39 -0.19 7.29
CA GLN A 27 10.71 0.38 7.43
C GLN A 27 11.15 0.35 8.89
N MET A 28 12.27 -0.30 9.13
CA MET A 28 12.94 -0.39 10.42
C MET A 28 14.00 0.72 10.52
N SER A 29 14.57 0.90 11.72
CA SER A 29 15.74 1.76 11.88
C SER A 29 16.86 1.34 10.92
N PRO A 30 17.72 2.29 10.49
CA PRO A 30 18.84 1.98 9.60
C PRO A 30 19.68 0.81 10.11
N ARG A 31 20.18 -0.01 9.20
CA ARG A 31 21.09 -1.15 9.46
C ARG A 31 20.50 -2.34 10.25
N LEU A 32 19.23 -2.31 10.66
CA LEU A 32 18.58 -3.45 11.31
C LEU A 32 18.24 -4.61 10.36
N ASN A 33 18.02 -4.32 9.09
CA ASN A 33 17.77 -5.34 8.07
C ASN A 33 18.53 -4.98 6.77
N LYS A 34 19.00 -6.01 6.05
CA LYS A 34 19.66 -5.83 4.74
C LYS A 34 18.67 -5.70 3.58
N LYS A 35 17.40 -6.05 3.79
CA LYS A 35 16.38 -6.00 2.74
C LYS A 35 16.06 -4.55 2.34
N THR A 36 15.87 -4.36 1.04
CA THR A 36 15.48 -3.11 0.41
C THR A 36 14.29 -3.34 -0.52
N VAL A 37 13.50 -2.30 -0.77
CA VAL A 37 12.52 -2.25 -1.86
C VAL A 37 12.59 -0.91 -2.54
N GLU A 38 12.46 -0.90 -3.86
CA GLU A 38 12.55 0.29 -4.69
C GLU A 38 11.36 0.34 -5.63
N GLY A 39 10.85 1.53 -5.88
CA GLY A 39 9.77 1.73 -6.83
C GLY A 39 9.33 3.19 -6.93
N ILE A 40 8.38 3.43 -7.82
CA ILE A 40 7.69 4.73 -7.92
C ILE A 40 6.54 4.71 -6.93
N ILE A 41 6.44 5.76 -6.10
CA ILE A 41 5.33 5.94 -5.17
C ILE A 41 4.09 6.29 -5.98
N THR A 42 3.09 5.43 -5.97
CA THR A 42 1.81 5.62 -6.67
C THR A 42 0.76 6.25 -5.78
N GLU A 43 0.76 5.90 -4.49
CA GLU A 43 -0.20 6.40 -3.51
C GLU A 43 0.46 6.63 -2.16
N THR A 44 -0.09 7.56 -1.39
CA THR A 44 0.28 7.77 0.02
C THR A 44 -0.99 7.90 0.84
N TYR A 45 -1.06 7.21 1.97
CA TYR A 45 -2.21 7.31 2.86
C TYR A 45 -1.82 7.03 4.31
N VAL A 46 -2.69 7.48 5.21
CA VAL A 46 -2.49 7.36 6.65
C VAL A 46 -3.60 6.49 7.25
N THR A 47 -3.25 5.62 8.19
CA THR A 47 -4.23 4.90 9.03
C THR A 47 -3.95 5.18 10.50
N GLN A 48 -4.98 5.03 11.33
CA GLN A 48 -4.86 5.10 12.79
C GLN A 48 -5.33 3.80 13.41
N ARG A 49 -4.63 3.32 14.43
CA ARG A 49 -4.99 2.11 15.17
C ARG A 49 -4.44 2.15 16.58
N LYS A 50 -5.27 1.93 17.61
CA LYS A 50 -4.83 1.96 19.02
C LYS A 50 -4.07 3.24 19.39
N GLY A 51 -4.55 4.39 18.89
CA GLY A 51 -3.90 5.70 19.08
C GLY A 51 -2.57 5.91 18.33
N LEU A 52 -2.13 4.95 17.50
CA LEU A 52 -0.92 5.07 16.69
C LEU A 52 -1.27 5.46 15.25
N THR A 53 -0.46 6.37 14.69
CA THR A 53 -0.57 6.80 13.29
C THR A 53 0.43 6.03 12.43
N PHE A 54 -0.04 5.46 11.32
CA PHE A 54 0.74 4.71 10.36
C PHE A 54 0.74 5.41 9.00
N ILE A 55 1.92 5.70 8.46
CA ILE A 55 2.08 6.35 7.14
C ILE A 55 2.48 5.29 6.12
N TRP A 56 1.68 5.15 5.07
CA TRP A 56 1.83 4.11 4.05
C TRP A 56 2.18 4.71 2.71
N PHE A 57 3.17 4.10 2.05
CA PHE A 57 3.53 4.37 0.66
C PHE A 57 3.25 3.15 -0.18
N ARG A 58 2.49 3.33 -1.27
CA ARG A 58 2.29 2.31 -2.28
C ARG A 58 3.33 2.42 -3.37
N LEU A 59 3.97 1.31 -3.68
CA LEU A 59 4.90 1.16 -4.79
C LEU A 59 4.24 0.30 -5.87
N GLY A 60 3.99 0.88 -7.04
CA GLY A 60 3.24 0.21 -8.10
C GLY A 60 1.86 -0.24 -7.63
N ASN A 61 1.47 -1.48 -7.96
CA ASN A 61 0.14 -2.01 -7.66
C ASN A 61 0.11 -3.00 -6.49
N ASP A 62 1.24 -3.62 -6.14
CA ASP A 62 1.27 -4.79 -5.27
C ASP A 62 2.09 -4.60 -4.00
N THR A 63 2.76 -3.46 -3.81
CA THR A 63 3.70 -3.27 -2.70
C THR A 63 3.30 -2.09 -1.83
N LEU A 64 3.26 -2.31 -0.51
CA LEU A 64 3.03 -1.28 0.49
C LEU A 64 4.20 -1.22 1.48
N VAL A 65 4.61 -0.01 1.84
CA VAL A 65 5.65 0.23 2.83
C VAL A 65 5.12 1.18 3.91
N HIS A 66 5.08 0.70 5.15
CA HIS A 66 4.88 1.55 6.32
C HIS A 66 6.18 2.24 6.70
N VAL A 67 6.10 3.54 6.94
CA VAL A 67 7.22 4.37 7.40
C VAL A 67 6.82 5.11 8.67
N TRP A 68 7.64 4.99 9.71
CA TRP A 68 7.46 5.77 10.93
C TRP A 68 7.72 7.25 10.67
N LYS A 69 6.98 8.14 11.35
CA LYS A 69 7.14 9.60 11.22
C LYS A 69 8.60 10.06 11.35
N LYS A 70 9.37 9.46 12.27
CA LYS A 70 10.81 9.76 12.47
C LYS A 70 11.75 9.36 11.32
N HIS A 71 11.26 8.59 10.35
CA HIS A 71 12.00 8.12 9.17
C HIS A 71 11.44 8.70 7.87
N LEU A 72 10.46 9.59 7.96
CA LEU A 72 9.83 10.22 6.82
C LEU A 72 10.77 11.27 6.21
N ASP A 73 11.08 11.10 4.92
CA ASP A 73 11.77 12.12 4.12
C ASP A 73 10.74 12.73 3.17
N THR A 74 10.15 13.86 3.54
CA THR A 74 9.08 14.51 2.76
C THR A 74 9.53 15.01 1.40
N THR A 75 10.85 15.16 1.18
CA THR A 75 11.39 15.60 -0.11
C THR A 75 11.41 14.46 -1.14
N LYS A 76 11.62 13.23 -0.67
CA LYS A 76 11.74 12.02 -1.51
C LYS A 76 10.51 11.11 -1.44
N MET A 77 9.75 11.13 -0.35
CA MET A 77 8.61 10.25 -0.13
C MET A 77 7.29 10.94 -0.52
N LYS A 78 7.09 11.13 -1.82
CA LYS A 78 5.88 11.74 -2.40
C LYS A 78 5.45 11.00 -3.66
N VAL A 79 4.17 11.10 -4.01
CA VAL A 79 3.61 10.48 -5.23
C VAL A 79 4.40 10.92 -6.46
N GLY A 80 4.72 9.97 -7.34
CA GLY A 80 5.54 10.16 -8.54
C GLY A 80 7.06 10.06 -8.30
N ALA A 81 7.53 10.11 -7.04
CA ALA A 81 8.95 9.97 -6.75
C ALA A 81 9.41 8.50 -6.82
N LYS A 82 10.59 8.28 -7.42
CA LYS A 82 11.30 7.02 -7.35
C LYS A 82 12.10 6.96 -6.05
N THR A 83 11.80 5.99 -5.19
CA THR A 83 12.34 5.91 -3.83
C THR A 83 12.77 4.50 -3.46
N THR A 84 13.92 4.39 -2.78
CA THR A 84 14.43 3.14 -2.23
C THR A 84 14.23 3.14 -0.71
N PHE A 85 13.38 2.24 -0.21
CA PHE A 85 13.22 2.00 1.22
C PHE A 85 14.23 0.94 1.68
N ARG A 86 15.10 1.33 2.60
CA ARG A 86 16.16 0.47 3.16
C ARG A 86 15.77 -0.05 4.53
N SER A 87 16.37 -1.16 4.95
CA SER A 87 16.11 -1.77 6.26
C SER A 87 14.64 -2.10 6.47
N ILE A 88 14.06 -2.88 5.56
CA ILE A 88 12.63 -3.24 5.63
C ILE A 88 12.42 -4.66 6.18
N LYS A 89 11.31 -4.85 6.91
CA LYS A 89 10.83 -6.17 7.35
C LYS A 89 9.46 -6.44 6.74
N ARG A 90 9.22 -7.66 6.25
CA ARG A 90 7.88 -8.05 5.76
C ARG A 90 6.92 -8.09 6.94
N LEU A 91 5.81 -7.37 6.83
CA LEU A 91 4.71 -7.46 7.79
C LEU A 91 3.81 -8.63 7.40
N GLN A 92 3.42 -9.42 8.40
CA GLN A 92 2.35 -10.40 8.26
C GLN A 92 1.03 -9.75 8.71
N GLY A 93 -0.05 -10.04 8.02
CA GLY A 93 -1.38 -9.53 8.34
C GLY A 93 -1.79 -8.28 7.55
N ASN A 94 -2.86 -7.64 8.02
CA ASN A 94 -3.63 -6.65 7.26
C ASN A 94 -3.63 -5.26 7.91
N LEU A 95 -2.54 -4.86 8.59
CA LEU A 95 -2.43 -3.57 9.28
C LEU A 95 -2.68 -2.35 8.36
N TRP A 96 -2.51 -2.54 7.06
CA TRP A 96 -2.74 -1.55 6.01
C TRP A 96 -4.20 -1.43 5.58
N ARG A 97 -5.04 -2.43 5.85
CA ARG A 97 -6.47 -2.29 5.58
C ARG A 97 -6.96 -1.21 6.52
N LYS A 98 -7.60 -0.19 5.96
CA LYS A 98 -8.39 0.75 6.74
C LYS A 98 -9.42 -0.09 7.50
N GLU A 99 -9.16 -0.42 8.76
CA GLU A 99 -10.25 -0.70 9.68
C GLU A 99 -11.13 0.56 9.64
N LYS A 100 -12.46 0.39 9.59
CA LYS A 100 -13.40 1.50 9.79
C LYS A 100 -12.87 2.25 11.01
N SER A 101 -12.38 3.47 10.77
CA SER A 101 -11.68 4.30 11.76
C SER A 101 -12.24 4.04 13.14
N GLU A 102 -11.41 3.61 14.10
CA GLU A 102 -11.78 3.70 15.50
C GLU A 102 -12.29 5.14 15.70
N ILE A 103 -13.55 5.25 16.12
CA ILE A 103 -14.23 6.53 16.35
C ILE A 103 -13.25 7.40 17.15
N PRO A 104 -13.01 8.67 16.75
CA PRO A 104 -12.11 9.54 17.48
C PRO A 104 -12.41 9.46 18.97
N LEU A 105 -11.42 9.08 19.78
CA LEU A 105 -11.59 9.07 21.23
C LEU A 105 -11.96 10.51 21.64
N PRO A 106 -13.06 10.71 22.38
CA PRO A 106 -13.40 12.03 22.87
C PRO A 106 -12.23 12.57 23.70
N PRO A 107 -11.93 13.88 23.62
CA PRO A 107 -10.85 14.48 24.39
C PRO A 107 -11.07 14.17 25.87
N LYS A 108 -10.00 13.74 26.54
CA LYS A 108 -10.01 13.54 27.99
C LYS A 108 -10.23 14.91 28.63
N ALA A 109 -11.38 15.13 29.25
CA ALA A 109 -11.58 16.28 30.11
C ALA A 109 -10.62 16.14 31.30
N ASN A 110 -9.74 17.12 31.47
CA ASN A 110 -8.98 17.31 32.70
C ASN A 110 -9.87 17.97 33.76
#